data_AF-A0A258BJ31-F1
#
_entry.id   AF-A0A258BJ31-F1
#
_cell.length_a   1.000
_cell.length_b   1.000
_cell.length_c   1.000
_cell.angle_alpha   90.00
_cell.angle_beta   90.00
_cell.angle_gamma   90.00
#
_symmetry.space_group_name_H-M   'P 1'
#
loop_
_entity.id
_entity.type
_entity.pdbx_description
1 polymer ?
#
loop_
_entity_poly.entity_id
_entity_poly.type
_entity_poly.pdbx_seq_one_letter_code
_entity_poly.pdbx_strand_id
1 'polypeptide(L)'
;RGLPFMDAVKELADAAGLEMPAADPHAARRAQQARGLQDAMQAAQDWFEQQLAGVDGAQARAYLAKRGITDATRRAFGFGFAPDSRGRLKTALKDFPADMLVEAGLLIQPPDEPGRTEREPYDRFRGRLMLPIRDARGRVIAFGGRIIGEGEPKYLNSPDTPLFDKGRTLYNLDKALAAARRTDRVIVVEGYMDVIALAQAGIEEAVAPLGTALTEHQLERLWKMVDVPILCFDGDRAGQKAADRAATRALPLLKPGQSLHFVTLPDGQDPDDIIKAKGAGGFENCIAAPRPLVEQIWRHERATIDTSSPEGRAGLQQRVAEQAATIADPLVRKEYERAFRTR
;
A
#
# COMPACT_ATOMS: atom_id res chain seq x y z
N ARG A 1 -29.14 24.01 2.78
CA ARG A 1 -28.83 23.99 4.24
C ARG A 1 -28.75 22.53 4.63
N GLY A 2 -27.61 22.07 5.12
CA GLY A 2 -27.43 20.66 5.49
C GLY A 2 -27.95 20.44 6.90
N LEU A 3 -29.07 19.72 7.01
CA LEU A 3 -29.52 19.19 8.30
C LEU A 3 -28.68 17.95 8.63
N PRO A 4 -28.29 17.74 9.90
CA PRO A 4 -27.75 16.46 10.36
C PRO A 4 -28.67 15.31 9.94
N PHE A 5 -28.11 14.16 9.59
CA PHE A 5 -28.85 13.02 9.02
C PHE A 5 -30.12 12.65 9.81
N MET A 6 -30.06 12.65 11.13
CA MET A 6 -31.21 12.35 11.98
C MET A 6 -32.31 13.41 11.93
N ASP A 7 -31.95 14.68 11.76
CA ASP A 7 -32.91 15.78 11.65
C ASP A 7 -33.61 15.73 10.29
N ALA A 8 -32.88 15.38 9.22
CA ALA A 8 -33.44 15.16 7.90
C ALA A 8 -34.40 13.96 7.84
N VAL A 9 -34.07 12.86 8.55
CA VAL A 9 -34.95 11.69 8.68
C VAL A 9 -36.21 12.01 9.48
N LYS A 10 -36.08 12.82 10.54
CA LYS A 10 -37.20 13.24 11.38
C LYS A 10 -38.19 14.12 10.64
N GLU A 11 -37.70 15.08 9.86
CA GLU A 11 -38.53 15.94 9.00
C GLU A 11 -39.30 15.15 7.94
N LEU A 12 -38.68 14.09 7.39
CA LEU A 12 -39.31 13.18 6.42
C LEU A 12 -40.38 12.29 7.06
N ALA A 13 -40.15 11.80 8.26
CA ALA A 13 -41.11 10.99 9.01
C ALA A 13 -42.35 11.82 9.41
N ASP A 14 -42.13 13.05 9.89
CA ASP A 14 -43.20 14.01 10.22
C ASP A 14 -44.02 14.37 8.97
N ALA A 15 -43.36 14.61 7.82
CA ALA A 15 -44.03 14.89 6.56
C ALA A 15 -44.86 13.70 6.02
N ALA A 16 -44.46 12.47 6.36
CA ALA A 16 -45.18 11.24 6.00
C ALA A 16 -46.24 10.81 7.03
N GLY A 17 -46.40 11.55 8.14
CA GLY A 17 -47.32 11.20 9.23
C GLY A 17 -46.93 9.93 9.99
N LEU A 18 -45.65 9.56 9.98
CA LEU A 18 -45.12 8.37 10.65
C LEU A 18 -44.41 8.79 11.95
N GLU A 19 -44.79 8.19 13.08
CA GLU A 19 -44.06 8.41 14.34
C GLU A 19 -42.68 7.76 14.27
N MET A 20 -41.64 8.55 14.56
CA MET A 20 -40.28 8.03 14.69
C MET A 20 -40.17 7.12 15.93
N PRO A 21 -39.69 5.87 15.79
CA PRO A 21 -39.46 5.00 16.93
C PRO A 21 -38.50 5.66 17.92
N ALA A 22 -38.87 5.67 19.21
CA ALA A 22 -37.98 6.17 20.26
C ALA A 22 -36.67 5.35 20.24
N ALA A 23 -35.53 6.04 20.22
CA ALA A 23 -34.24 5.37 20.28
C ALA A 23 -34.12 4.63 21.62
N ASP A 24 -34.14 3.30 21.61
CA ASP A 24 -33.96 2.47 22.80
C ASP A 24 -32.57 2.76 23.41
N PRO A 25 -32.48 3.36 24.60
CA PRO A 25 -31.20 3.68 25.23
C PRO A 25 -30.37 2.41 25.51
N HIS A 26 -31.01 1.25 25.68
CA HIS A 26 -30.32 -0.03 25.82
C HIS A 26 -29.80 -0.57 24.47
N ALA A 27 -30.52 -0.39 23.36
CA ALA A 27 -30.00 -0.69 22.02
C ALA A 27 -28.87 0.26 21.63
N ALA A 28 -28.97 1.56 21.94
CA ALA A 28 -27.91 2.53 21.71
C ALA A 28 -26.66 2.23 22.55
N ARG A 29 -26.82 1.87 23.83
CA ARG A 29 -25.71 1.39 24.67
C ARG A 29 -25.12 0.07 24.17
N ARG A 30 -25.94 -0.89 23.72
CA ARG A 30 -25.45 -2.14 23.11
C ARG A 30 -24.72 -1.90 21.79
N ALA A 31 -25.19 -0.99 20.94
CA ALA A 31 -24.53 -0.60 19.70
C ALA A 31 -23.22 0.17 19.97
N GLN A 32 -23.18 0.98 21.03
CA GLN A 32 -22.00 1.69 21.49
C GLN A 32 -20.98 0.78 22.21
N GLN A 33 -21.44 -0.37 22.73
CA GLN A 33 -20.63 -1.45 23.31
C GLN A 33 -20.29 -2.57 22.33
N ALA A 34 -20.88 -2.57 21.12
CA ALA A 34 -20.65 -3.60 20.13
C ALA A 34 -19.22 -3.45 19.59
N ARG A 35 -18.44 -4.53 19.69
CA ARG A 35 -17.12 -4.59 19.08
C ARG A 35 -17.27 -4.46 17.56
N GLY A 36 -16.53 -3.54 16.96
CA GLY A 36 -16.56 -3.29 15.51
C GLY A 36 -15.43 -4.00 14.76
N LEU A 37 -15.37 -3.78 13.44
CA LEU A 37 -14.32 -4.34 12.58
C LEU A 37 -12.90 -3.95 13.07
N GLN A 38 -12.72 -2.75 13.62
CA GLN A 38 -11.42 -2.32 14.17
C GLN A 38 -10.99 -3.13 15.38
N ASP A 39 -11.93 -3.49 16.25
CA ASP A 39 -11.65 -4.31 17.43
C ASP A 39 -11.25 -5.73 16.99
N ALA A 40 -11.90 -6.26 15.96
CA ALA A 40 -11.54 -7.55 15.36
C ALA A 40 -10.13 -7.52 14.75
N MET A 41 -9.78 -6.45 14.03
CA MET A 41 -8.44 -6.28 13.45
C MET A 41 -7.36 -6.14 14.50
N GLN A 42 -7.62 -5.39 15.58
CA GLN A 42 -6.68 -5.28 16.69
C GLN A 42 -6.52 -6.60 17.44
N ALA A 43 -7.62 -7.33 17.71
CA ALA A 43 -7.55 -8.64 18.34
C ALA A 43 -6.78 -9.65 17.47
N ALA A 44 -6.94 -9.61 16.14
CA ALA A 44 -6.15 -10.42 15.22
C ALA A 44 -4.67 -10.06 15.28
N GLN A 45 -4.32 -8.76 15.30
CA GLN A 45 -2.94 -8.29 15.44
C GLN A 45 -2.30 -8.83 16.72
N ASP A 46 -2.97 -8.64 17.86
CA ASP A 46 -2.47 -9.08 19.17
C ASP A 46 -2.25 -10.61 19.18
N TRP A 47 -3.19 -11.34 18.59
CA TRP A 47 -3.07 -12.79 18.46
C TRP A 47 -1.88 -13.20 17.60
N PHE A 48 -1.69 -12.59 16.42
CA PHE A 48 -0.55 -12.90 15.56
C PHE A 48 0.79 -12.57 16.23
N GLU A 49 0.88 -11.46 16.98
CA GLU A 49 2.08 -11.14 17.77
C GLU A 49 2.35 -12.20 18.85
N GLN A 50 1.31 -12.65 19.55
CA GLN A 50 1.42 -13.73 20.53
C GLN A 50 1.88 -15.04 19.88
N GLN A 51 1.35 -15.40 18.71
CA GLN A 51 1.78 -16.59 17.99
C GLN A 51 3.24 -16.48 17.54
N LEU A 52 3.69 -15.28 17.12
CA LEU A 52 5.10 -15.05 16.78
C LEU A 52 6.00 -15.17 18.00
N ALA A 53 5.55 -14.83 19.20
CA ALA A 53 6.31 -15.00 20.44
C ALA A 53 6.30 -16.46 20.96
N GLY A 54 5.23 -17.21 20.67
CA GLY A 54 5.03 -18.59 21.12
C GLY A 54 5.88 -19.65 20.41
N VAL A 55 5.59 -20.92 20.71
CA VAL A 55 6.33 -22.08 20.17
C VAL A 55 6.22 -22.14 18.64
N ASP A 56 5.03 -21.94 18.09
CA ASP A 56 4.79 -22.00 16.64
C ASP A 56 5.54 -20.92 15.85
N GLY A 57 5.85 -19.79 16.48
CA GLY A 57 6.60 -18.70 15.87
C GLY A 57 8.10 -18.95 15.72
N ALA A 58 8.65 -20.07 16.19
CA ALA A 58 10.09 -20.30 16.21
C ALA A 58 10.75 -20.19 14.82
N GLN A 59 10.14 -20.80 13.79
CA GLN A 59 10.64 -20.72 12.41
C GLN A 59 10.54 -19.30 11.84
N ALA A 60 9.48 -18.57 12.18
CA ALA A 60 9.29 -17.18 11.77
C ALA A 60 10.32 -16.25 12.40
N ARG A 61 10.63 -16.42 13.70
CA ARG A 61 11.69 -15.67 14.37
C ARG A 61 13.07 -15.99 13.80
N ALA A 62 13.36 -17.26 13.52
CA ALA A 62 14.61 -17.65 12.87
C ALA A 62 14.74 -17.04 11.45
N TYR A 63 13.64 -16.99 10.69
CA TYR A 63 13.62 -16.32 9.39
C TYR A 63 13.91 -14.82 9.51
N LEU A 64 13.27 -14.11 10.45
CA LEU A 64 13.51 -12.69 10.72
C LEU A 64 14.97 -12.43 11.11
N ALA A 65 15.53 -13.26 12.00
CA ALA A 65 16.93 -13.17 12.42
C ALA A 65 17.90 -13.38 11.25
N LYS A 66 17.65 -14.37 10.38
CA LYS A 66 18.44 -14.60 9.15
C LYS A 66 18.37 -13.40 8.20
N ARG A 67 17.26 -12.67 8.19
CA ARG A 67 17.09 -11.43 7.42
C ARG A 67 17.71 -10.20 8.10
N GLY A 68 18.29 -10.33 9.29
CA GLY A 68 18.87 -9.21 10.04
C GLY A 68 17.83 -8.26 10.61
N ILE A 69 16.56 -8.67 10.73
CA ILE A 69 15.51 -7.84 11.34
C ILE A 69 15.70 -7.86 12.85
N THR A 70 15.98 -6.69 13.42
CA THR A 70 16.18 -6.55 14.87
C THR A 70 14.87 -6.72 15.63
N ASP A 71 14.97 -7.05 16.91
CA ASP A 71 13.80 -7.13 17.78
C ASP A 71 13.07 -5.79 17.93
N ALA A 72 13.81 -4.67 17.87
CA ALA A 72 13.23 -3.33 17.89
C ALA A 72 12.37 -3.10 16.63
N THR A 73 12.92 -3.37 15.45
CA THR A 73 12.20 -3.31 14.17
C THR A 73 11.00 -4.25 14.15
N ARG A 74 11.19 -5.48 14.62
CA ARG A 74 10.12 -6.50 14.72
C ARG A 74 8.91 -5.98 15.50
N ARG A 75 9.15 -5.35 16.66
CA ARG A 75 8.09 -4.74 17.48
C ARG A 75 7.53 -3.47 16.84
N ALA A 76 8.37 -2.58 16.33
CA ALA A 76 7.94 -1.31 15.74
C ALA A 76 7.00 -1.49 14.54
N PHE A 77 7.25 -2.51 13.72
CA PHE A 77 6.40 -2.88 12.58
C PHE A 77 5.28 -3.86 12.94
N GLY A 78 5.21 -4.34 14.18
CA GLY A 78 4.16 -5.23 14.65
C GLY A 78 4.15 -6.58 13.94
N PHE A 79 5.33 -7.17 13.66
CA PHE A 79 5.38 -8.49 13.05
C PHE A 79 4.64 -9.51 13.91
N GLY A 80 3.84 -10.35 13.24
CA GLY A 80 3.14 -11.48 13.83
C GLY A 80 3.37 -12.77 13.05
N PHE A 81 2.71 -13.85 13.46
CA PHE A 81 2.75 -15.13 12.77
C PHE A 81 1.36 -15.74 12.72
N ALA A 82 0.94 -16.19 11.54
CA ALA A 82 -0.23 -17.02 11.35
C ALA A 82 0.23 -18.49 11.29
N PRO A 83 -0.08 -19.32 12.29
CA PRO A 83 0.21 -20.75 12.26
C PRO A 83 -0.38 -21.42 11.02
N ASP A 84 0.23 -22.52 10.57
CA ASP A 84 -0.31 -23.30 9.46
C ASP A 84 -1.51 -24.14 9.93
N SER A 85 -2.65 -23.47 10.05
CA SER A 85 -3.91 -24.07 10.51
C SER A 85 -5.10 -23.37 9.88
N ARG A 86 -6.20 -24.09 9.66
CA ARG A 86 -7.40 -23.57 8.99
C ARG A 86 -8.40 -22.86 9.92
N GLY A 87 -8.25 -22.92 11.24
CA GLY A 87 -9.28 -22.39 12.15
C GLY A 87 -8.78 -21.89 13.49
N ARG A 88 -7.46 -21.70 13.65
CA ARG A 88 -6.88 -21.25 14.93
C ARG A 88 -7.18 -19.78 15.18
N LEU A 89 -7.13 -18.94 14.15
CA LEU A 89 -7.54 -17.54 14.27
C LEU A 89 -9.05 -17.46 14.55
N LYS A 90 -9.88 -18.20 13.80
CA LYS A 90 -11.33 -18.31 14.07
C LYS A 90 -11.61 -18.69 15.53
N THR A 91 -10.91 -19.69 16.05
CA THR A 91 -11.08 -20.16 17.44
C THR A 91 -10.62 -19.10 18.45
N ALA A 92 -9.51 -18.42 18.18
CA ALA A 92 -8.98 -17.37 19.04
C ALA A 92 -9.89 -16.12 19.09
N LEU A 93 -10.59 -15.83 17.99
CA LEU A 93 -11.51 -14.70 17.84
C LEU A 93 -12.98 -15.13 17.95
N LYS A 94 -13.30 -16.23 18.63
CA LYS A 94 -14.66 -16.76 18.77
C LYS A 94 -15.67 -15.79 19.43
N ASP A 95 -15.18 -14.76 20.12
CA ASP A 95 -16.00 -13.71 20.72
C ASP A 95 -16.48 -12.68 19.68
N PHE A 96 -16.01 -12.76 18.43
CA PHE A 96 -16.46 -11.95 17.31
C PHE A 96 -17.38 -12.77 16.39
N PRO A 97 -18.45 -12.17 15.83
CA PRO A 97 -19.28 -12.82 14.81
C PRO A 97 -18.45 -13.26 13.60
N ALA A 98 -18.72 -14.47 13.07
CA ALA A 98 -17.93 -15.03 11.98
C ALA A 98 -18.06 -14.23 10.67
N ASP A 99 -19.24 -13.70 10.39
CA ASP A 99 -19.52 -12.78 9.28
C ASP A 99 -18.68 -11.50 9.37
N MET A 100 -18.53 -10.93 10.56
CA MET A 100 -17.65 -9.78 10.80
C MET A 100 -16.18 -10.12 10.51
N LEU A 101 -15.72 -11.32 10.88
CA LEU A 101 -14.35 -11.75 10.57
C LEU A 101 -14.13 -12.03 9.07
N VAL A 102 -15.17 -12.45 8.35
CA VAL A 102 -15.16 -12.55 6.88
C VAL A 102 -15.12 -11.15 6.25
N GLU A 103 -15.96 -10.22 6.72
CA GLU A 103 -16.00 -8.83 6.24
C GLU A 103 -14.68 -8.09 6.48
N ALA A 104 -14.02 -8.34 7.62
CA ALA A 104 -12.67 -7.85 7.93
C ALA A 104 -11.56 -8.51 7.08
N GLY A 105 -11.89 -9.52 6.28
CA GLY A 105 -10.93 -10.25 5.44
C GLY A 105 -9.99 -11.16 6.23
N LEU A 106 -10.33 -11.51 7.47
CA LEU A 106 -9.56 -12.43 8.33
C LEU A 106 -9.92 -13.89 8.05
N LEU A 107 -11.18 -14.16 7.70
CA LEU A 107 -11.68 -15.48 7.29
C LEU A 107 -12.11 -15.48 5.82
N ILE A 108 -12.12 -16.67 5.23
CA ILE A 108 -12.69 -16.93 3.90
C ILE A 108 -13.99 -17.73 4.10
N GLN A 109 -15.09 -17.18 3.62
CA GLN A 109 -16.34 -17.93 3.44
C GLN A 109 -16.24 -18.74 2.13
N PRO A 110 -16.28 -20.08 2.16
CA PRO A 110 -16.39 -20.88 0.96
C PRO A 110 -17.69 -20.55 0.21
N PRO A 111 -17.71 -20.63 -1.14
CA PRO A 111 -18.95 -20.43 -1.89
C PRO A 111 -19.97 -21.50 -1.54
N ASP A 112 -21.25 -21.11 -1.55
CA ASP A 112 -22.36 -22.04 -1.38
C ASP A 112 -22.45 -22.97 -2.59
N GLU A 113 -22.49 -24.28 -2.33
CA GLU A 113 -22.67 -25.30 -3.36
C GLU A 113 -24.06 -25.93 -3.20
N PRO A 114 -24.92 -25.91 -4.25
CA PRO A 114 -26.26 -26.50 -4.18
C PRO A 114 -26.21 -27.98 -3.75
N GLY A 115 -27.00 -28.34 -2.74
CA GLY A 115 -27.08 -29.72 -2.24
C GLY A 115 -25.98 -30.12 -1.25
N ARG A 116 -25.13 -29.18 -0.80
CA ARG A 116 -24.21 -29.38 0.33
C ARG A 116 -24.57 -28.46 1.49
N THR A 117 -24.28 -28.91 2.71
CA THR A 117 -24.35 -28.06 3.90
C THR A 117 -23.39 -26.89 3.75
N GLU A 118 -23.80 -25.70 4.20
CA GLU A 118 -22.97 -24.50 4.24
C GLU A 118 -21.62 -24.84 4.88
N ARG A 119 -20.53 -24.53 4.17
CA ARG A 119 -19.19 -24.86 4.66
C ARG A 119 -18.73 -23.77 5.62
N GLU A 120 -18.14 -24.20 6.73
CA GLU A 120 -17.65 -23.24 7.71
C GLU A 120 -16.55 -22.32 7.16
N PRO A 121 -16.56 -21.02 7.53
CA PRO A 121 -15.47 -20.12 7.22
C PRO A 121 -14.17 -20.56 7.90
N TYR A 122 -13.06 -20.27 7.24
CA TYR A 122 -11.71 -20.72 7.65
C TYR A 122 -10.68 -19.60 7.52
N ASP A 123 -9.57 -19.71 8.26
CA ASP A 123 -8.52 -18.70 8.36
C ASP A 123 -7.94 -18.35 6.98
N ARG A 124 -7.88 -17.06 6.64
CA ARG A 124 -7.29 -16.58 5.38
C ARG A 124 -5.79 -16.80 5.33
N PHE A 125 -5.09 -16.41 6.39
CA PHE A 125 -3.64 -16.47 6.49
C PHE A 125 -3.21 -17.72 7.26
N ARG A 126 -2.29 -18.49 6.68
CA ARG A 126 -1.81 -19.77 7.22
C ARG A 126 -0.33 -19.96 6.87
N GLY A 127 0.48 -20.36 7.85
CA GLY A 127 1.92 -20.58 7.66
C GLY A 127 2.68 -19.32 7.22
N ARG A 128 2.23 -18.14 7.68
CA ARG A 128 2.70 -16.84 7.16
C ARG A 128 3.24 -15.95 8.26
N LEU A 129 4.35 -15.29 7.97
CA LEU A 129 4.79 -14.10 8.69
C LEU A 129 3.81 -12.96 8.39
N MET A 130 3.23 -12.39 9.43
CA MET A 130 2.19 -11.37 9.32
C MET A 130 2.78 -9.98 9.48
N LEU A 131 2.37 -9.07 8.59
CA LEU A 131 2.75 -7.67 8.58
C LEU A 131 1.46 -6.83 8.60
N PRO A 132 1.15 -6.12 9.70
CA PRO A 132 -0.02 -5.27 9.76
C PRO A 132 0.10 -4.09 8.80
N ILE A 133 -0.97 -3.81 8.08
CA ILE A 133 -1.15 -2.61 7.27
C ILE A 133 -1.98 -1.64 8.11
N ARG A 134 -1.48 -0.41 8.28
CA ARG A 134 -2.06 0.59 9.17
C ARG A 134 -2.60 1.78 8.38
N ASP A 135 -3.66 2.39 8.89
CA ASP A 135 -4.11 3.69 8.39
C ASP A 135 -3.16 4.81 8.84
N ALA A 136 -3.40 6.04 8.38
CA ALA A 136 -2.58 7.20 8.76
C ALA A 136 -2.59 7.55 10.28
N ARG A 137 -3.48 6.93 11.07
CA ARG A 137 -3.54 7.07 12.53
C ARG A 137 -2.86 5.90 13.25
N GLY A 138 -2.26 4.96 12.53
CA GLY A 138 -1.59 3.78 13.08
C GLY A 138 -2.52 2.62 13.45
N ARG A 139 -3.81 2.70 13.12
CA ARG A 139 -4.77 1.62 13.41
C ARG A 139 -4.63 0.52 12.37
N VAL A 140 -4.66 -0.75 12.79
CA VAL A 140 -4.58 -1.88 11.86
C VAL A 140 -5.86 -1.96 11.04
N ILE A 141 -5.71 -1.99 9.70
CA ILE A 141 -6.83 -2.03 8.74
C ILE A 141 -6.77 -3.21 7.77
N ALA A 142 -5.60 -3.85 7.64
CA ALA A 142 -5.40 -5.03 6.81
C ALA A 142 -4.10 -5.75 7.23
N PHE A 143 -3.81 -6.86 6.57
CA PHE A 143 -2.56 -7.60 6.74
C PHE A 143 -1.93 -7.96 5.40
N GLY A 144 -0.60 -7.88 5.34
CA GLY A 144 0.22 -8.64 4.42
C GLY A 144 0.72 -9.92 5.10
N GLY A 145 0.81 -11.02 4.37
CA GLY A 145 1.25 -12.31 4.87
C GLY A 145 2.29 -12.92 3.94
N ARG A 146 3.52 -13.06 4.41
CA ARG A 146 4.63 -13.67 3.67
C ARG A 146 4.78 -15.14 4.06
N ILE A 147 4.76 -16.06 3.10
CA ILE A 147 4.96 -17.48 3.40
C ILE A 147 6.39 -17.73 3.93
N ILE A 148 6.50 -18.66 4.88
CA ILE A 148 7.79 -19.13 5.40
C ILE A 148 7.96 -20.59 4.94
N GLY A 149 8.84 -20.80 3.95
CA GLY A 149 9.01 -22.11 3.31
C GLY A 149 8.47 -22.11 1.88
N GLU A 150 7.96 -23.26 1.45
CA GLU A 150 7.42 -23.47 0.10
C GLU A 150 5.93 -23.14 0.03
N GLY A 151 5.48 -22.70 -1.15
CA GLY A 151 4.08 -22.44 -1.48
C GLY A 151 3.84 -21.06 -2.09
N GLU A 152 2.68 -20.89 -2.69
CA GLU A 152 2.29 -19.68 -3.42
C GLU A 152 0.95 -19.12 -2.90
N PRO A 153 0.72 -17.79 -2.98
CA PRO A 153 1.68 -16.77 -3.41
C PRO A 153 2.71 -16.46 -2.32
N LYS A 154 3.93 -16.05 -2.70
CA LYS A 154 4.99 -15.57 -1.78
C LYS A 154 4.48 -14.52 -0.79
N TYR A 155 3.73 -13.54 -1.27
CA TYR A 155 3.00 -12.54 -0.46
C TYR A 155 1.51 -12.63 -0.75
N LEU A 156 0.71 -12.59 0.31
CA LEU A 156 -0.74 -12.53 0.26
C LEU A 156 -1.19 -11.28 1.02
N ASN A 157 -2.01 -10.43 0.41
CA ASN A 157 -2.62 -9.30 1.10
C ASN A 157 -4.08 -9.62 1.46
N SER A 158 -4.59 -8.96 2.49
CA SER A 158 -6.04 -8.86 2.74
C SER A 158 -6.79 -8.46 1.46
N PRO A 159 -8.03 -8.93 1.27
CA PRO A 159 -8.90 -8.40 0.23
C PRO A 159 -9.30 -6.96 0.57
N ASP A 160 -9.94 -6.24 -0.36
CA ASP A 160 -10.57 -4.97 0.00
C ASP A 160 -11.71 -5.20 0.99
N THR A 161 -11.86 -4.28 1.95
CA THR A 161 -12.84 -4.34 3.04
C THR A 161 -13.35 -2.92 3.33
N PRO A 162 -14.39 -2.73 4.17
CA PRO A 162 -14.79 -1.39 4.60
C PRO A 162 -13.66 -0.58 5.27
N LEU A 163 -12.63 -1.25 5.80
CA LEU A 163 -11.50 -0.60 6.47
C LEU A 163 -10.30 -0.37 5.56
N PHE A 164 -10.22 -1.11 4.45
CA PHE A 164 -9.03 -1.21 3.65
C PHE A 164 -9.35 -1.22 2.16
N ASP A 165 -8.82 -0.20 1.49
CA ASP A 165 -8.77 -0.11 0.04
C ASP A 165 -7.30 -0.17 -0.39
N LYS A 166 -6.93 -1.27 -1.05
CA LYS A 166 -5.57 -1.53 -1.53
C LYS A 166 -5.10 -0.45 -2.49
N GLY A 167 -5.99 0.01 -3.38
CA GLY A 167 -5.70 1.02 -4.38
C GLY A 167 -5.52 2.42 -3.81
N ARG A 168 -5.82 2.66 -2.53
CA ARG A 168 -5.63 3.95 -1.84
C ARG A 168 -4.59 3.92 -0.73
N THR A 169 -4.21 2.74 -0.29
CA THR A 169 -3.33 2.55 0.87
C THR A 169 -1.89 2.37 0.43
N LEU A 170 -0.97 3.00 1.17
CA LEU A 170 0.46 2.77 1.09
C LEU A 170 0.92 2.15 2.41
N TYR A 171 1.77 1.13 2.32
CA TYR A 171 2.41 0.54 3.49
C TYR A 171 3.30 1.56 4.21
N ASN A 172 3.38 1.46 5.54
CA ASN A 172 4.18 2.33 6.42
C ASN A 172 3.80 3.83 6.42
N LEU A 173 2.63 4.17 5.88
CA LEU A 173 2.15 5.54 5.81
C LEU A 173 2.04 6.20 7.20
N ASP A 174 1.66 5.45 8.23
CA ASP A 174 1.57 5.94 9.62
C ASP A 174 2.90 6.48 10.14
N LYS A 175 4.00 5.79 9.84
CA LYS A 175 5.35 6.17 10.32
C LYS A 175 6.01 7.17 9.39
N ALA A 176 5.90 6.93 8.08
CA ALA A 176 6.54 7.75 7.06
C ALA A 176 6.03 9.19 7.05
N LEU A 177 4.78 9.47 7.45
CA LEU A 177 4.23 10.84 7.47
C LEU A 177 5.03 11.80 8.36
N ALA A 178 5.44 11.34 9.54
CA ALA A 178 6.22 12.19 10.46
C ALA A 178 7.65 12.39 9.94
N ALA A 179 8.26 11.34 9.38
CA ALA A 179 9.59 11.41 8.79
C ALA A 179 9.62 12.32 7.56
N ALA A 180 8.67 12.15 6.64
CA ALA A 180 8.55 12.94 5.42
C ALA A 180 8.41 14.43 5.68
N ARG A 181 7.70 14.83 6.74
CA ARG A 181 7.60 16.25 7.14
C ARG A 181 8.93 16.83 7.65
N ARG A 182 9.79 16.00 8.24
CA ARG A 182 11.11 16.43 8.73
C ARG A 182 12.14 16.49 7.62
N THR A 183 12.07 15.57 6.66
CA THR A 183 13.04 15.42 5.58
C THR A 183 12.62 16.11 4.28
N ASP A 184 11.36 16.56 4.19
CA ASP A 184 10.72 17.04 2.96
C ASP A 184 10.85 16.02 1.80
N ARG A 185 10.80 14.74 2.14
CA ARG A 185 11.06 13.63 1.21
C ARG A 185 10.13 12.46 1.47
N VAL A 186 9.73 11.78 0.40
CA VAL A 186 9.10 10.46 0.46
C VAL A 186 9.76 9.56 -0.58
N ILE A 187 10.10 8.34 -0.16
CA ILE A 187 10.72 7.33 -1.03
C ILE A 187 9.72 6.19 -1.19
N VAL A 188 9.31 5.94 -2.43
CA VAL A 188 8.41 4.82 -2.76
C VAL A 188 9.25 3.67 -3.26
N VAL A 189 9.19 2.54 -2.57
CA VAL A 189 9.86 1.28 -2.95
C VAL A 189 8.82 0.21 -3.28
N GLU A 190 9.24 -0.95 -3.77
CA GLU A 190 8.31 -1.96 -4.30
C GLU A 190 7.62 -2.80 -3.22
N GLY A 191 8.34 -3.15 -2.14
CA GLY A 191 7.87 -4.14 -1.17
C GLY A 191 7.93 -3.74 0.29
N TYR A 192 7.25 -4.53 1.12
CA TYR A 192 7.26 -4.41 2.58
C TYR A 192 8.67 -4.48 3.16
N MET A 193 9.48 -5.43 2.68
CA MET A 193 10.80 -5.68 3.25
C MET A 193 11.77 -4.55 2.95
N ASP A 194 11.63 -3.90 1.79
CA ASP A 194 12.43 -2.74 1.41
C ASP A 194 12.15 -1.56 2.34
N VAL A 195 10.87 -1.28 2.59
CA VAL A 195 10.46 -0.25 3.56
C VAL A 195 11.04 -0.53 4.94
N ILE A 196 10.97 -1.78 5.39
CA ILE A 196 11.43 -2.17 6.73
C ILE A 196 12.96 -2.11 6.83
N ALA A 197 13.67 -2.52 5.77
CA ALA A 197 15.13 -2.42 5.71
C ALA A 197 15.60 -0.96 5.74
N LEU A 198 14.95 -0.09 4.96
CA LEU A 198 15.22 1.35 4.95
C LEU A 198 14.94 1.98 6.31
N ALA A 199 13.78 1.70 6.91
CA ALA A 199 13.43 2.22 8.23
C ALA A 199 14.40 1.74 9.32
N GLN A 200 14.82 0.46 9.28
CA GLN A 200 15.83 -0.06 10.20
C GLN A 200 17.19 0.63 10.03
N ALA A 201 17.51 1.10 8.82
CA ALA A 201 18.70 1.87 8.53
C ALA A 201 18.57 3.37 8.84
N GLY A 202 17.42 3.83 9.35
CA GLY A 202 17.15 5.22 9.72
C GLY A 202 16.48 6.06 8.62
N ILE A 203 16.11 5.45 7.50
CA ILE A 203 15.38 6.09 6.40
C ILE A 203 13.89 5.77 6.57
N GLU A 204 13.23 6.54 7.44
CA GLU A 204 11.87 6.26 7.94
C GLU A 204 10.75 6.70 6.99
N GLU A 205 11.05 7.58 6.03
CA GLU A 205 10.11 8.16 5.06
C GLU A 205 9.80 7.25 3.86
N ALA A 206 10.17 5.96 3.95
CA ALA A 206 9.90 4.98 2.92
C ALA A 206 8.46 4.43 3.00
N VAL A 207 7.81 4.28 1.85
CA VAL A 207 6.47 3.69 1.69
C VAL A 207 6.46 2.70 0.52
N ALA A 208 5.48 1.80 0.46
CA ALA A 208 5.32 0.87 -0.65
C ALA A 208 3.85 0.66 -1.05
N PRO A 209 3.55 0.44 -2.35
CA PRO A 209 2.26 -0.06 -2.77
C PRO A 209 2.08 -1.53 -2.34
N LEU A 210 0.83 -1.98 -2.26
CA LEU A 210 0.48 -3.27 -1.65
C LEU A 210 0.35 -4.37 -2.71
N GLY A 211 1.45 -4.66 -3.42
CA GLY A 211 1.52 -5.73 -4.42
C GLY A 211 0.83 -5.40 -5.76
N THR A 212 0.73 -4.11 -6.09
CA THR A 212 0.16 -3.60 -7.35
C THR A 212 1.04 -2.50 -7.91
N ALA A 213 0.87 -2.18 -9.20
CA ALA A 213 1.39 -0.91 -9.73
C ALA A 213 0.80 0.26 -8.94
N LEU A 214 1.58 1.33 -8.80
CA LEU A 214 1.15 2.56 -8.13
C LEU A 214 -0.11 3.11 -8.82
N THR A 215 -1.13 3.44 -8.03
CA THR A 215 -2.41 3.96 -8.54
C THR A 215 -2.45 5.49 -8.54
N GLU A 216 -3.45 6.04 -9.22
CA GLU A 216 -3.78 7.46 -9.26
C GLU A 216 -4.06 7.99 -7.85
N HIS A 217 -4.83 7.25 -7.05
CA HIS A 217 -5.12 7.65 -5.67
C HIS A 217 -3.88 7.59 -4.75
N GLN A 218 -2.97 6.65 -4.98
CA GLN A 218 -1.70 6.60 -4.27
C GLN A 218 -0.79 7.76 -4.68
N LEU A 219 -0.75 8.13 -5.96
CA LEU A 219 -0.05 9.33 -6.45
C LEU A 219 -0.59 10.60 -5.80
N GLU A 220 -1.91 10.80 -5.80
CA GLU A 220 -2.56 11.91 -5.10
C GLU A 220 -2.24 11.93 -3.60
N ARG A 221 -2.07 10.75 -2.99
CA ARG A 221 -1.68 10.65 -1.57
C ARG A 221 -0.23 11.08 -1.36
N LEU A 222 0.68 10.65 -2.23
CA LEU A 222 2.09 11.03 -2.16
C LEU A 222 2.27 12.55 -2.33
N TRP A 223 1.56 13.17 -3.28
CA TRP A 223 1.59 14.63 -3.48
C TRP A 223 0.95 15.45 -2.36
N LYS A 224 0.22 14.81 -1.43
CA LYS A 224 -0.21 15.45 -0.17
C LYS A 224 0.87 15.36 0.91
N MET A 225 1.91 14.55 0.73
CA MET A 225 3.03 14.42 1.65
C MET A 225 4.17 15.34 1.23
N VAL A 226 4.57 15.28 -0.05
CA VAL A 226 5.64 16.09 -0.66
C VAL A 226 5.32 16.37 -2.13
N ASP A 227 5.78 17.50 -2.65
CA ASP A 227 5.47 17.91 -4.03
C ASP A 227 6.14 17.01 -5.09
N VAL A 228 7.32 16.45 -4.80
CA VAL A 228 8.11 15.63 -5.72
C VAL A 228 8.64 14.36 -5.03
N PRO A 229 7.81 13.32 -4.83
CA PRO A 229 8.25 12.05 -4.26
C PRO A 229 9.23 11.31 -5.19
N ILE A 230 10.12 10.51 -4.59
CA ILE A 230 11.10 9.69 -5.29
C ILE A 230 10.55 8.26 -5.42
N LEU A 231 10.37 7.78 -6.65
CA LEU A 231 10.04 6.40 -6.95
C LEU A 231 11.34 5.61 -7.20
N CYS A 232 11.66 4.70 -6.29
CA CYS A 232 12.84 3.84 -6.33
C CYS A 232 12.42 2.44 -6.77
N PHE A 233 12.89 2.03 -7.94
CA PHE A 233 12.59 0.72 -8.53
C PHE A 233 13.83 -0.17 -8.54
N ASP A 234 13.60 -1.47 -8.51
CA ASP A 234 14.66 -2.46 -8.63
C ASP A 234 15.35 -2.34 -9.99
N GLY A 235 16.63 -2.74 -10.05
CA GLY A 235 17.45 -2.62 -11.27
C GLY A 235 17.05 -3.54 -12.42
N ASP A 236 15.98 -4.33 -12.28
CA ASP A 236 15.58 -5.33 -13.25
C ASP A 236 14.59 -4.80 -14.31
N ARG A 237 14.23 -5.67 -15.26
CA ARG A 237 13.30 -5.32 -16.34
C ARG A 237 11.87 -5.10 -15.85
N ALA A 238 11.48 -5.68 -14.71
CA ALA A 238 10.16 -5.48 -14.12
C ALA A 238 10.07 -4.10 -13.46
N GLY A 239 11.10 -3.69 -12.72
CA GLY A 239 11.26 -2.37 -12.12
C GLY A 239 11.26 -1.26 -13.18
N GLN A 240 12.00 -1.43 -14.28
CA GLN A 240 11.97 -0.47 -15.40
C GLN A 240 10.55 -0.30 -16.00
N LYS A 241 9.84 -1.41 -16.24
CA LYS A 241 8.46 -1.35 -16.72
C LYS A 241 7.51 -0.70 -15.69
N ALA A 242 7.76 -0.90 -14.40
CA ALA A 242 6.98 -0.27 -13.34
C ALA A 242 7.21 1.24 -13.29
N ALA A 243 8.46 1.70 -13.46
CA ALA A 243 8.81 3.11 -13.58
C ALA A 243 8.09 3.78 -14.75
N ASP A 244 8.11 3.17 -15.93
CA ASP A 244 7.45 3.72 -17.12
C ASP A 244 5.94 3.81 -16.94
N ARG A 245 5.32 2.76 -16.37
CA ARG A 245 3.87 2.78 -16.06
C ARG A 245 3.52 3.88 -15.05
N ALA A 246 4.33 4.07 -14.02
CA ALA A 246 4.10 5.12 -13.03
C ALA A 246 4.27 6.51 -13.65
N ALA A 247 5.26 6.69 -14.53
CA ALA A 247 5.51 7.93 -15.25
C ALA A 247 4.31 8.32 -16.13
N THR A 248 3.84 7.43 -17.00
CA THR A 248 2.67 7.70 -17.85
C THR A 248 1.40 7.92 -17.04
N ARG A 249 1.18 7.15 -15.97
CA ARG A 249 0.00 7.28 -15.10
C ARG A 249 -0.05 8.64 -14.38
N ALA A 250 1.09 9.22 -14.06
CA ALA A 250 1.15 10.49 -13.36
C ALA A 250 0.77 11.69 -14.24
N LEU A 251 1.01 11.64 -15.56
CA LEU A 251 0.84 12.78 -16.46
C LEU A 251 -0.54 13.44 -16.37
N PRO A 252 -1.67 12.71 -16.43
CA PRO A 252 -3.00 13.33 -16.36
C PRO A 252 -3.30 14.02 -15.04
N LEU A 253 -2.58 13.69 -13.98
CA LEU A 253 -2.82 14.16 -12.61
C LEU A 253 -1.92 15.35 -12.23
N LEU A 254 -0.91 15.68 -13.04
CA LEU A 254 0.06 16.72 -12.71
C LEU A 254 -0.59 18.08 -12.54
N LYS A 255 -0.10 18.82 -11.54
CA LYS A 255 -0.47 20.21 -11.23
C LYS A 255 0.80 21.03 -11.06
N PRO A 256 0.73 22.38 -11.14
CA PRO A 256 1.89 23.22 -10.86
C PRO A 256 2.55 22.88 -9.52
N GLY A 257 3.86 22.69 -9.52
CA GLY A 257 4.65 22.28 -8.36
C GLY A 257 4.75 20.77 -8.14
N GLN A 258 3.81 19.97 -8.64
CA GLN A 258 3.78 18.53 -8.41
C GLN A 258 4.51 17.77 -9.52
N SER A 259 5.39 16.84 -9.16
CA SER A 259 6.09 15.99 -10.13
C SER A 259 6.51 14.65 -9.51
N LEU A 260 7.29 13.86 -10.25
CA LEU A 260 7.90 12.61 -9.76
C LEU A 260 9.39 12.60 -10.10
N HIS A 261 10.14 11.97 -9.20
CA HIS A 261 11.55 11.66 -9.36
C HIS A 261 11.74 10.14 -9.44
N PHE A 262 12.65 9.66 -10.28
CA PHE A 262 12.86 8.24 -10.54
C PHE A 262 14.29 7.82 -10.25
N VAL A 263 14.43 6.74 -9.50
CA VAL A 263 15.70 6.05 -9.27
C VAL A 263 15.53 4.60 -9.70
N THR A 264 16.51 4.10 -10.45
CA THR A 264 16.64 2.68 -10.78
C THR A 264 17.91 2.20 -10.10
N LEU A 265 17.79 1.20 -9.24
CA LEU A 265 18.93 0.63 -8.55
C LEU A 265 19.84 -0.15 -9.52
N PRO A 266 21.07 -0.49 -9.12
CA PRO A 266 21.94 -1.36 -9.91
C PRO A 266 21.25 -2.68 -10.25
N ASP A 267 21.58 -3.25 -11.41
CA ASP A 267 20.98 -4.48 -11.93
C ASP A 267 20.91 -5.60 -10.87
N GLY A 268 19.71 -6.12 -10.66
CA GLY A 268 19.44 -7.22 -9.74
C GLY A 268 19.50 -6.89 -8.25
N GLN A 269 19.59 -5.62 -7.87
CA GLN A 269 19.56 -5.18 -6.46
C GLN A 269 18.23 -4.51 -6.12
N ASP A 270 17.73 -4.80 -4.92
CA ASP A 270 16.63 -4.12 -4.25
C ASP A 270 17.17 -3.21 -3.11
N PRO A 271 16.34 -2.36 -2.48
CA PRO A 271 16.77 -1.55 -1.34
C PRO A 271 17.32 -2.36 -0.16
N ASP A 272 16.76 -3.54 0.14
CA ASP A 272 17.23 -4.44 1.21
C ASP A 272 18.69 -4.89 0.96
N ASP A 273 19.02 -5.26 -0.28
CA ASP A 273 20.35 -5.66 -0.71
C ASP A 273 21.36 -4.50 -0.63
N ILE A 274 20.97 -3.31 -1.08
CA ILE A 274 21.82 -2.11 -1.01
C ILE A 274 22.12 -1.76 0.46
N ILE A 275 21.11 -1.77 1.33
CA ILE A 275 21.27 -1.47 2.75
C ILE A 275 22.20 -2.48 3.42
N LYS A 276 22.08 -3.78 3.13
CA LYS A 276 22.98 -4.79 3.69
C LYS A 276 24.42 -4.62 3.20
N ALA A 277 24.62 -4.30 1.93
CA ALA A 277 25.95 -4.22 1.33
C ALA A 277 26.67 -2.90 1.64
N LYS A 278 25.94 -1.78 1.69
CA LYS A 278 26.52 -0.42 1.71
C LYS A 278 25.95 0.49 2.79
N GLY A 279 25.00 0.02 3.59
CA GLY A 279 24.35 0.79 4.65
C GLY A 279 23.50 1.95 4.12
N ALA A 280 22.98 2.76 5.05
CA ALA A 280 22.15 3.93 4.75
C ALA A 280 22.85 4.90 3.79
N GLY A 281 24.13 5.22 4.02
CA GLY A 281 24.89 6.14 3.16
C GLY A 281 25.03 5.63 1.72
N GLY A 282 25.16 4.31 1.53
CA GLY A 282 25.16 3.71 0.20
C GLY A 282 23.85 3.89 -0.54
N PHE A 283 22.73 3.72 0.16
CA PHE A 283 21.40 3.94 -0.42
C PHE A 283 21.15 5.44 -0.70
N GLU A 284 21.53 6.33 0.21
CA GLU A 284 21.45 7.78 0.02
C GLU A 284 22.21 8.23 -1.25
N ASN A 285 23.39 7.66 -1.49
CA ASN A 285 24.15 7.92 -2.72
C ASN A 285 23.41 7.45 -3.98
N CYS A 286 22.67 6.32 -3.92
CA CYS A 286 21.87 5.85 -5.05
C CYS A 286 20.71 6.80 -5.38
N ILE A 287 20.14 7.47 -4.37
CA ILE A 287 19.00 8.39 -4.55
C ILE A 287 19.39 9.87 -4.63
N ALA A 288 20.69 10.19 -4.62
CA ALA A 288 21.18 11.57 -4.60
C ALA A 288 20.94 12.35 -5.90
N ALA A 289 20.86 11.65 -7.03
CA ALA A 289 20.64 12.24 -8.36
C ALA A 289 19.45 11.55 -9.06
N PRO A 290 18.22 11.73 -8.54
CA PRO A 290 17.06 11.11 -9.14
C PRO A 290 16.74 11.76 -10.49
N ARG A 291 16.24 10.96 -11.43
CA ARG A 291 15.85 11.42 -12.77
C ARG A 291 14.47 12.10 -12.73
N PRO A 292 14.32 13.31 -13.28
CA PRO A 292 13.02 13.97 -13.40
C PRO A 292 12.03 13.19 -14.27
N LEU A 293 10.73 13.33 -13.99
CA LEU A 293 9.65 12.69 -14.76
C LEU A 293 9.75 12.94 -16.28
N VAL A 294 10.04 14.18 -16.69
CA VAL A 294 10.22 14.52 -18.11
C VAL A 294 11.35 13.73 -18.77
N GLU A 295 12.44 13.46 -18.03
CA GLU A 295 13.57 12.67 -18.54
C GLU A 295 13.22 11.19 -18.58
N GLN A 296 12.48 10.68 -17.59
CA GLN A 296 11.99 9.29 -17.60
C GLN A 296 11.14 9.02 -18.84
N ILE A 297 10.17 9.89 -19.14
CA ILE A 297 9.32 9.75 -20.34
C ILE A 297 10.16 9.82 -21.62
N TRP A 298 11.06 10.81 -21.72
CA TRP A 298 11.91 10.97 -22.90
C TRP A 298 12.77 9.72 -23.16
N ARG A 299 13.44 9.19 -22.13
CA ARG A 299 14.30 8.00 -22.27
C ARG A 299 13.48 6.79 -22.69
N HIS A 300 12.29 6.61 -22.13
CA HIS A 300 11.40 5.50 -22.50
C HIS A 300 11.03 5.56 -23.99
N GLU A 301 10.46 6.68 -24.46
CA GLU A 301 10.02 6.83 -25.86
C GLU A 301 11.21 6.78 -26.84
N ARG A 302 12.37 7.34 -26.48
CA ARG A 302 13.57 7.29 -27.33
C ARG A 302 14.12 5.87 -27.46
N ALA A 303 13.97 5.02 -26.44
CA ALA A 303 14.44 3.64 -26.46
C ALA A 303 13.53 2.71 -27.29
N THR A 304 12.27 3.10 -27.51
CA THR A 304 11.30 2.30 -28.28
C THR A 304 11.25 2.66 -29.76
N ILE A 305 11.86 3.77 -30.17
CA ILE A 305 11.79 4.32 -31.53
C ILE A 305 13.20 4.49 -32.11
N ASP A 306 13.45 3.90 -33.28
CA ASP A 306 14.66 4.21 -34.05
C ASP A 306 14.54 5.61 -34.67
N THR A 307 15.48 6.50 -34.34
CA THR A 307 15.52 7.88 -34.82
C THR A 307 16.60 8.10 -35.87
N SER A 308 17.10 7.03 -36.49
CA SER A 308 18.11 7.10 -37.56
C SER A 308 17.58 7.83 -38.81
N SER A 309 16.27 7.78 -39.06
CA SER A 309 15.60 8.42 -40.20
C SER A 309 14.80 9.68 -39.81
N PRO A 310 14.50 10.58 -40.76
CA PRO A 310 13.57 11.69 -40.54
C PRO A 310 12.19 11.25 -40.02
N GLU A 311 11.64 10.15 -40.57
CA GLU A 311 10.35 9.58 -40.17
C GLU A 311 10.40 9.07 -38.72
N GLY A 312 11.49 8.41 -38.33
CA GLY A 312 11.71 7.96 -36.95
C GLY A 312 11.80 9.12 -35.95
N ARG A 313 12.50 10.20 -36.32
CA ARG A 313 12.54 11.43 -35.51
C ARG A 313 11.15 12.07 -35.39
N ALA A 314 10.39 12.14 -36.48
CA ALA A 314 9.02 12.65 -36.46
C ALA A 314 8.11 11.77 -35.60
N GLY A 315 8.27 10.44 -35.65
CA GLY A 315 7.56 9.48 -34.80
C GLY A 315 7.84 9.71 -33.31
N LEU A 316 9.11 9.89 -32.92
CA LEU A 316 9.44 10.23 -31.53
C LEU A 316 8.79 11.54 -31.08
N GLN A 317 8.87 12.59 -31.91
CA GLN A 317 8.25 13.88 -31.61
C GLN A 317 6.73 13.76 -31.43
N GLN A 318 6.07 12.98 -32.28
CA GLN A 318 4.65 12.70 -32.17
C GLN A 318 4.34 12.01 -30.83
N ARG A 319 5.12 10.99 -30.46
CA ARG A 319 4.87 10.18 -29.25
C ARG A 319 5.04 10.98 -27.96
N VAL A 320 6.08 11.78 -27.85
CA VAL A 320 6.25 12.64 -26.66
C VAL A 320 5.22 13.76 -26.60
N ALA A 321 4.74 14.26 -27.75
CA ALA A 321 3.64 15.21 -27.80
C ALA A 321 2.31 14.58 -27.37
N GLU A 322 2.03 13.34 -27.79
CA GLU A 322 0.88 12.55 -27.34
C GLU A 322 0.89 12.36 -25.81
N GLN A 323 2.05 12.03 -25.23
CA GLN A 323 2.21 11.92 -23.77
C GLN A 323 1.92 13.26 -23.08
N ALA A 324 2.53 14.36 -23.55
CA ALA A 324 2.30 15.69 -22.98
C ALA A 324 0.82 16.10 -23.04
N ALA A 325 0.12 15.79 -24.15
CA ALA A 325 -1.28 16.12 -24.35
C ALA A 325 -2.22 15.47 -23.31
N THR A 326 -1.80 14.37 -22.67
CA THR A 326 -2.57 13.72 -21.59
C THR A 326 -2.61 14.55 -20.30
N ILE A 327 -1.66 15.47 -20.10
CA ILE A 327 -1.60 16.32 -18.90
C ILE A 327 -2.82 17.23 -18.83
N ALA A 328 -3.63 17.11 -17.78
CA ALA A 328 -4.88 17.87 -17.67
C ALA A 328 -4.65 19.37 -17.45
N ASP A 329 -3.64 19.75 -16.67
CA ASP A 329 -3.32 21.15 -16.41
C ASP A 329 -2.67 21.82 -17.64
N PRO A 330 -3.24 22.93 -18.16
CA PRO A 330 -2.76 23.55 -19.40
C PRO A 330 -1.39 24.22 -19.28
N LEU A 331 -1.02 24.73 -18.08
CA LEU A 331 0.28 25.35 -17.87
C LEU A 331 1.37 24.28 -17.80
N VAL A 332 1.13 23.23 -17.03
CA VAL A 332 2.07 22.09 -16.93
C VAL A 332 2.23 21.43 -18.30
N ARG A 333 1.14 21.19 -19.03
CA ARG A 333 1.18 20.65 -20.39
C ARG A 333 2.10 21.45 -21.31
N LYS A 334 1.94 22.78 -21.33
CA LYS A 334 2.74 23.68 -22.17
C LYS A 334 4.23 23.60 -21.84
N GLU A 335 4.59 23.52 -20.55
CA GLU A 335 5.99 23.40 -20.15
C GLU A 335 6.58 22.02 -20.51
N TYR A 336 5.80 20.94 -20.43
CA TYR A 336 6.22 19.62 -20.92
C TYR A 336 6.44 19.61 -22.44
N GLU A 337 5.52 20.18 -23.22
CA GLU A 337 5.67 20.31 -24.67
C GLU A 337 6.95 21.08 -25.03
N ARG A 338 7.22 22.20 -24.33
CA ARG A 338 8.45 22.98 -24.50
C ARG A 338 9.70 22.18 -24.12
N ALA A 339 9.64 21.44 -23.03
CA ALA A 339 10.75 20.61 -22.55
C ALA A 339 11.06 19.46 -23.50
N PHE A 340 10.08 18.88 -24.19
CA PHE A 340 10.31 17.85 -25.20
C PHE A 340 10.87 18.41 -26.51
N ARG A 341 10.51 19.63 -26.92
CA ARG A 341 11.07 20.27 -28.14
C ARG A 341 12.53 20.66 -28.03
N THR A 342 13.05 20.82 -26.82
CA THR A 342 14.41 21.30 -26.54
C THR A 342 15.41 20.16 -26.30
N ARG A 343 14.97 18.91 -26.37
CA ARG A 343 15.78 17.69 -26.25
C ARG A 343 16.01 17.06 -27.63
#